data_AF-A0A2E1ZGJ6-F1
#
_entry.id   AF-A0A2E1ZGJ6-F1
#
_cell.length_a   1.000
_cell.length_b   1.000
_cell.length_c   1.000
_cell.angle_alpha   90.00
_cell.angle_beta   90.00
_cell.angle_gamma   90.00
#
_symmetry.space_group_name_H-M   'P 1'
#
loop_
_entity.id
_entity.type
_entity.pdbx_description
1 polymer ?
#
loop_
_entity_poly.entity_id
_entity_poly.type
_entity_poly.pdbx_seq_one_letter_code
_entity_poly.pdbx_strand_id
1 'polypeptide(L)'
;MKFKSLFLIVIFIFSGRNVFSQNDSLKVNKKRVVIVGSSLAIALGGSYWYIQNSWWSEKQIPFHFDDGADLTYALNIDKLGHFMGGLQSSDIFSSSMQWAGVSKKKSLWYGAVFGSGLQLAIEVKDAYAPYWGFSKWDLATGSLGALWPLVQHYNDDLKAINFKFSYYKHSDIYGDLDRQRGKETDRYAWQDDYPNQTYWVTFDVNHFMQTCCWPDWLNLAIGFGLDDNQYLNDNNTKTGGNNEFYIALDYDIPKMLKNWNSPVGKKVKHWINYIHFPAPTIRISPKLEFYPLFI
;
A
#
# COMPACT_ATOMS: atom_id res chain seq x y z
N MET A 1 -0.48 20.88 9.83
CA MET A 1 -1.38 20.64 10.98
C MET A 1 -0.69 19.73 12.00
N LYS A 2 -0.79 20.03 13.31
CA LYS A 2 -0.09 19.28 14.37
C LYS A 2 -0.75 17.90 14.57
N PHE A 3 0.09 16.88 14.79
CA PHE A 3 -0.11 15.42 14.98
C PHE A 3 -1.39 14.92 15.71
N LYS A 4 -2.16 15.80 16.35
CA LYS A 4 -3.38 15.45 17.08
C LYS A 4 -4.54 15.00 16.16
N SER A 5 -4.57 15.42 14.90
CA SER A 5 -5.70 15.11 14.00
C SER A 5 -5.60 13.74 13.32
N LEU A 6 -4.40 13.21 13.05
CA LEU A 6 -4.24 11.88 12.44
C LEU A 6 -4.47 10.76 13.46
N PHE A 7 -4.06 10.99 14.72
CA PHE A 7 -4.29 10.06 15.83
C PHE A 7 -5.78 9.89 16.16
N LEU A 8 -6.61 10.91 15.86
CA LEU A 8 -8.06 10.86 16.06
C LEU A 8 -8.79 9.99 15.03
N ILE A 9 -8.27 9.82 13.82
CA ILE A 9 -8.87 8.92 12.81
C ILE A 9 -8.60 7.45 13.18
N VAL A 10 -7.41 7.15 13.70
CA VAL A 10 -7.06 5.83 14.22
C VAL A 10 -7.92 5.50 15.46
N ILE A 11 -8.10 6.45 16.39
CA ILE A 11 -8.93 6.24 17.59
C ILE A 11 -10.43 6.11 17.26
N PHE A 12 -10.94 6.71 16.18
CA PHE A 12 -12.33 6.52 15.78
C PHE A 12 -12.61 5.11 15.22
N ILE A 13 -11.58 4.43 14.70
CA ILE A 13 -11.67 3.00 14.33
C ILE A 13 -11.62 2.10 15.57
N PHE A 14 -10.96 2.53 16.66
CA PHE A 14 -10.77 1.73 17.88
C PHE A 14 -11.79 2.00 19.00
N SER A 15 -12.60 3.06 18.93
CA SER A 15 -13.57 3.41 19.99
C SER A 15 -14.96 2.77 19.82
N GLY A 16 -15.02 1.58 19.24
CA GLY A 16 -16.22 0.75 19.19
C GLY A 16 -16.34 -0.11 20.44
N ARG A 17 -17.10 0.36 21.45
CA ARG A 17 -17.46 -0.41 22.66
C ARG A 17 -17.96 -1.81 22.30
N ASN A 18 -17.44 -2.83 22.98
CA ASN A 18 -17.99 -4.19 23.15
C ASN A 18 -18.80 -4.72 21.94
N VAL A 19 -18.16 -4.99 20.81
CA VAL A 19 -18.84 -5.67 19.71
C VAL A 19 -18.52 -7.16 19.76
N PHE A 20 -19.47 -7.85 20.40
CA PHE A 20 -19.88 -9.25 20.27
C PHE A 20 -19.08 -10.13 19.32
N SER A 21 -18.77 -11.33 19.83
CA SER A 21 -18.41 -12.52 19.08
C SER A 21 -19.09 -12.57 17.71
N GLN A 22 -18.31 -12.95 16.70
CA GLN A 22 -18.75 -13.16 15.33
C GLN A 22 -19.80 -14.27 15.31
N ASN A 23 -21.06 -13.94 15.56
CA ASN A 23 -22.17 -14.78 15.15
C ASN A 23 -22.21 -14.70 13.63
N ASP A 24 -22.00 -15.84 12.97
CA ASP A 24 -22.38 -16.07 11.57
C ASP A 24 -23.90 -15.89 11.45
N SER A 25 -24.33 -14.63 11.47
CA SER A 25 -25.66 -14.24 11.06
C SER A 25 -25.69 -14.41 9.55
N LEU A 26 -26.46 -15.39 9.07
CA LEU A 26 -26.83 -15.55 7.66
C LEU A 26 -27.52 -14.31 7.06
N LYS A 27 -27.76 -13.26 7.86
CA LYS A 27 -28.40 -12.01 7.47
C LYS A 27 -27.44 -10.82 7.56
N VAL A 28 -27.36 -10.08 6.46
CA VAL A 28 -26.67 -8.78 6.35
C VAL A 28 -27.23 -7.80 7.38
N ASN A 29 -26.36 -7.15 8.15
CA ASN A 29 -26.75 -6.14 9.11
C ASN A 29 -26.83 -4.77 8.43
N LYS A 30 -28.05 -4.33 8.08
CA LYS A 30 -28.30 -3.06 7.38
C LYS A 30 -27.72 -1.85 8.10
N LYS A 31 -27.74 -1.82 9.45
CA LYS A 31 -27.15 -0.71 10.23
C LYS A 31 -25.64 -0.66 10.03
N ARG A 32 -24.96 -1.81 10.06
CA ARG A 32 -23.51 -1.88 9.81
C ARG A 32 -23.16 -1.50 8.37
N VAL A 33 -23.97 -1.88 7.38
CA VAL A 33 -23.78 -1.44 5.98
C VAL A 33 -23.87 0.08 5.88
N VAL A 34 -24.87 0.71 6.51
CA VAL A 34 -24.99 2.17 6.55
C VAL A 34 -23.76 2.81 7.22
N ILE A 35 -23.28 2.24 8.33
CA ILE A 35 -22.07 2.73 9.02
C ILE A 35 -20.84 2.64 8.10
N VAL A 36 -20.65 1.51 7.39
CA VAL A 36 -19.55 1.35 6.44
C VAL A 36 -19.66 2.39 5.32
N GLY A 37 -20.84 2.53 4.72
CA GLY A 37 -21.06 3.49 3.63
C GLY A 37 -20.86 4.94 4.05
N SER A 38 -21.39 5.36 5.21
CA SER A 38 -21.22 6.73 5.70
C SER A 38 -19.77 7.03 6.11
N SER A 39 -19.10 6.07 6.76
CA SER A 39 -17.68 6.20 7.12
C SER A 39 -16.80 6.30 5.88
N LEU A 40 -17.10 5.52 4.84
CA LEU A 40 -16.41 5.60 3.56
C LEU A 40 -16.61 6.97 2.89
N ALA A 41 -17.84 7.48 2.85
CA ALA A 41 -18.12 8.79 2.26
C ALA A 41 -17.37 9.92 2.98
N ILE A 42 -17.31 9.87 4.32
CA ILE A 42 -16.54 10.82 5.13
C ILE A 42 -15.05 10.68 4.86
N ALA A 43 -14.53 9.44 4.82
CA ALA A 43 -13.11 9.18 4.59
C ALA A 43 -12.67 9.63 3.19
N LEU A 44 -13.41 9.29 2.14
CA LEU A 44 -13.11 9.71 0.76
C LEU A 44 -13.28 11.21 0.59
N GLY A 45 -14.36 11.81 1.10
CA GLY A 45 -14.58 13.26 1.02
C GLY A 45 -13.51 14.04 1.78
N GLY A 46 -13.12 13.58 2.97
CA GLY A 46 -12.05 14.18 3.77
C GLY A 46 -10.68 14.01 3.13
N SER A 47 -10.38 12.83 2.58
CA SER A 47 -9.11 12.57 1.88
C SER A 47 -9.02 13.38 0.59
N TYR A 48 -10.08 13.42 -0.22
CA TYR A 48 -10.15 14.26 -1.40
C TYR A 48 -9.95 15.74 -1.05
N TRP A 49 -10.60 16.23 0.01
CA TRP A 49 -10.39 17.60 0.47
C TRP A 49 -8.95 17.83 0.89
N TYR A 50 -8.33 16.93 1.65
CA TYR A 50 -6.92 17.05 2.03
C TYR A 50 -5.99 17.06 0.81
N ILE A 51 -6.09 16.05 -0.04
CA ILE A 51 -5.24 15.87 -1.22
C ILE A 51 -5.42 17.05 -2.20
N GLN A 52 -6.64 17.53 -2.41
CA GLN A 52 -6.92 18.71 -3.23
C GLN A 52 -6.18 19.97 -2.73
N ASN A 53 -5.92 20.07 -1.43
CA ASN A 53 -5.22 21.22 -0.84
C ASN A 53 -3.71 20.99 -0.65
N SER A 54 -3.24 19.73 -0.65
CA SER A 54 -1.81 19.41 -0.50
C SER A 54 -1.15 19.01 -1.82
N TRP A 55 -1.66 17.97 -2.47
CA TRP A 55 -1.05 17.32 -3.65
C TRP A 55 -1.58 17.91 -4.96
N TRP A 56 -2.88 18.21 -5.05
CA TRP A 56 -3.55 18.71 -6.26
C TRP A 56 -3.96 20.18 -6.16
N SER A 57 -3.15 21.00 -5.48
CA SER A 57 -3.42 22.43 -5.27
C SER A 57 -3.11 23.30 -6.49
N GLU A 58 -2.41 22.75 -7.48
CA GLU A 58 -1.99 23.45 -8.70
C GLU A 58 -3.16 23.65 -9.70
N LYS A 59 -2.97 24.56 -10.65
CA LYS A 59 -3.99 24.89 -11.66
C LYS A 59 -4.19 23.71 -12.60
N GLN A 60 -5.43 23.24 -12.71
CA GLN A 60 -5.79 22.14 -13.61
C GLN A 60 -5.57 22.52 -15.08
N ILE A 61 -5.07 21.56 -15.85
CA ILE A 61 -4.91 21.63 -17.31
C ILE A 61 -5.91 20.67 -17.99
N PRO A 62 -6.13 20.75 -19.31
CA PRO A 62 -6.99 19.80 -20.01
C PRO A 62 -6.53 18.35 -19.82
N PHE A 63 -7.49 17.42 -19.87
CA PHE A 63 -7.21 15.98 -19.77
C PHE A 63 -6.08 15.58 -20.72
N HIS A 64 -5.09 14.87 -20.19
CA HIS A 64 -4.03 14.26 -20.98
C HIS A 64 -3.62 12.92 -20.35
N PHE A 65 -3.05 12.06 -21.19
CA PHE A 65 -2.47 10.79 -20.75
C PHE A 65 -1.03 11.03 -20.32
N ASP A 66 -0.56 10.19 -19.39
CA ASP A 66 0.87 10.09 -19.12
C ASP A 66 1.60 9.62 -20.39
N ASP A 67 2.66 10.32 -20.76
CA ASP A 67 3.48 10.07 -21.95
C ASP A 67 4.80 9.33 -21.64
N GLY A 68 4.88 8.69 -20.47
CA GLY A 68 6.04 7.98 -19.95
C GLY A 68 6.80 8.74 -18.87
N ALA A 69 6.26 9.86 -18.37
CA ALA A 69 6.86 10.61 -17.27
C ALA A 69 6.96 9.76 -16.00
N ASP A 70 5.94 8.95 -15.75
CA ASP A 70 5.86 8.03 -14.62
C ASP A 70 7.00 6.99 -14.54
N LEU A 71 7.44 6.49 -15.69
CA LEU A 71 8.58 5.59 -15.85
C LEU A 71 9.94 6.28 -15.66
N THR A 72 9.97 7.61 -15.47
CA THR A 72 11.23 8.36 -15.34
C THR A 72 11.48 8.91 -13.95
N TYR A 73 10.45 9.38 -13.22
CA TYR A 73 10.65 9.99 -11.90
C TYR A 73 10.63 9.00 -10.73
N ALA A 74 9.96 7.86 -10.89
CA ALA A 74 9.85 6.81 -9.87
C ALA A 74 10.11 5.40 -10.42
N LEU A 75 10.49 5.32 -11.70
CA LEU A 75 10.66 4.07 -12.44
C LEU A 75 9.45 3.14 -12.21
N ASN A 76 9.69 1.93 -11.72
CA ASN A 76 8.65 0.93 -11.47
C ASN A 76 8.08 0.99 -10.05
N ILE A 77 8.68 1.78 -9.15
CA ILE A 77 8.31 1.80 -7.71
C ILE A 77 6.93 2.41 -7.51
N ASP A 78 6.61 3.45 -8.27
CA ASP A 78 5.27 4.03 -8.31
C ASP A 78 4.19 2.99 -8.64
N LYS A 79 4.48 2.09 -9.58
CA LYS A 79 3.52 1.04 -10.01
C LYS A 79 3.27 0.02 -8.91
N LEU A 80 4.27 -0.25 -8.08
CA LEU A 80 4.15 -1.07 -6.88
C LEU A 80 3.39 -0.34 -5.76
N GLY A 81 3.55 0.99 -5.68
CA GLY A 81 2.71 1.86 -4.86
C GLY A 81 1.23 1.76 -5.23
N HIS A 82 0.90 1.87 -6.52
CA HIS A 82 -0.46 1.68 -7.02
C HIS A 82 -1.00 0.28 -6.72
N PHE A 83 -0.21 -0.77 -6.97
CA PHE A 83 -0.59 -2.14 -6.62
C PHE A 83 -0.92 -2.26 -5.12
N MET A 84 -0.04 -1.76 -4.24
CA MET A 84 -0.27 -1.80 -2.79
C MET A 84 -1.49 -0.97 -2.38
N GLY A 85 -1.70 0.21 -2.97
CA GLY A 85 -2.87 1.04 -2.72
C GLY A 85 -4.17 0.33 -3.11
N GLY A 86 -4.18 -0.33 -4.27
CA GLY A 86 -5.29 -1.17 -4.71
C GLY A 86 -5.56 -2.35 -3.77
N LEU A 87 -4.50 -3.06 -3.38
CA LEU A 87 -4.56 -4.20 -2.46
C LEU A 87 -5.15 -3.80 -1.10
N GLN A 88 -4.58 -2.77 -0.47
CA GLN A 88 -5.02 -2.33 0.86
C GLN A 88 -6.44 -1.76 0.82
N SER A 89 -6.79 -0.94 -0.17
CA SER A 89 -8.15 -0.39 -0.29
C SER A 89 -9.21 -1.47 -0.50
N SER A 90 -8.90 -2.47 -1.34
CA SER A 90 -9.75 -3.65 -1.53
C SER A 90 -9.96 -4.41 -0.22
N ASP A 91 -8.88 -4.73 0.49
CA ASP A 91 -8.92 -5.49 1.73
C ASP A 91 -9.64 -4.74 2.87
N ILE A 92 -9.40 -3.44 3.03
CA ILE A 92 -10.12 -2.60 4.00
C ILE A 92 -11.63 -2.66 3.75
N PHE A 93 -12.04 -2.50 2.49
CA PHE A 93 -13.46 -2.47 2.15
C PHE A 93 -14.10 -3.86 2.25
N SER A 94 -13.43 -4.90 1.75
CA SER A 94 -13.85 -6.30 1.91
C SER A 94 -14.02 -6.69 3.36
N SER A 95 -13.04 -6.37 4.21
CA SER A 95 -13.09 -6.65 5.65
C SER A 95 -14.23 -5.91 6.34
N SER A 96 -14.49 -4.65 5.94
CA SER A 96 -15.60 -3.85 6.44
C SER A 96 -16.97 -4.43 6.06
N MET A 97 -17.11 -4.90 4.82
CA MET A 97 -18.34 -5.54 4.34
C MET A 97 -18.58 -6.90 4.99
N GLN A 98 -17.53 -7.69 5.21
CA GLN A 98 -17.62 -8.93 6.01
C GLN A 98 -18.08 -8.64 7.45
N TRP A 99 -17.56 -7.59 8.08
CA TRP A 99 -18.02 -7.15 9.39
C TRP A 99 -19.51 -6.73 9.40
N ALA A 100 -20.00 -6.17 8.29
CA ALA A 100 -21.42 -5.86 8.10
C ALA A 100 -22.30 -7.11 7.84
N GLY A 101 -21.72 -8.31 7.78
CA GLY A 101 -22.44 -9.57 7.56
C GLY A 101 -22.67 -9.90 6.09
N VAL A 102 -21.93 -9.27 5.17
CA VAL A 102 -21.92 -9.69 3.76
C VAL A 102 -21.00 -10.91 3.62
N SER A 103 -21.41 -11.89 2.80
CA SER A 103 -20.64 -13.12 2.63
C SER A 103 -19.25 -12.85 2.07
N LYS A 104 -18.26 -13.63 2.51
CA LYS A 104 -16.84 -13.46 2.13
C LYS A 104 -16.64 -13.24 0.63
N LYS A 105 -17.18 -14.14 -0.22
CA LYS A 105 -17.08 -14.02 -1.69
C LYS A 105 -17.62 -12.70 -2.23
N LYS A 106 -18.80 -12.25 -1.75
CA LYS A 106 -19.38 -10.97 -2.18
C LYS A 106 -18.54 -9.79 -1.70
N SER A 107 -18.07 -9.83 -0.46
CA SER A 107 -17.22 -8.78 0.08
C SER A 107 -15.89 -8.66 -0.65
N LEU A 108 -15.28 -9.76 -1.09
CA LEU A 108 -14.05 -9.75 -1.91
C LEU A 108 -14.29 -9.09 -3.29
N TRP A 109 -15.40 -9.43 -3.95
CA TRP A 109 -15.79 -8.73 -5.20
C TRP A 109 -16.04 -7.24 -4.99
N TYR A 110 -16.72 -6.88 -3.90
CA TYR A 110 -16.94 -5.47 -3.55
C TYR A 110 -15.63 -4.73 -3.28
N GLY A 111 -14.67 -5.38 -2.61
CA GLY A 111 -13.31 -4.85 -2.41
C GLY A 111 -12.59 -4.63 -3.71
N ALA A 112 -12.59 -5.62 -4.61
CA ALA A 112 -11.91 -5.51 -5.90
C ALA A 112 -12.46 -4.37 -6.77
N VAL A 113 -13.79 -4.22 -6.82
CA VAL A 113 -14.45 -3.11 -7.54
C VAL A 113 -14.12 -1.77 -6.87
N PHE A 114 -14.19 -1.71 -5.54
CA PHE A 114 -13.90 -0.50 -4.79
C PHE A 114 -12.44 -0.05 -4.98
N GLY A 115 -11.48 -0.94 -4.77
CA GLY A 115 -10.06 -0.63 -4.92
C GLY A 115 -9.71 -0.21 -6.34
N SER A 116 -10.21 -0.91 -7.36
CA SER A 116 -10.03 -0.52 -8.77
C SER A 116 -10.68 0.84 -9.07
N GLY A 117 -11.87 1.10 -8.54
CA GLY A 117 -12.56 2.39 -8.72
C GLY A 117 -11.83 3.55 -8.03
N LEU A 118 -11.20 3.30 -6.88
CA LEU A 118 -10.36 4.27 -6.20
C LEU A 118 -9.11 4.61 -7.03
N GLN A 119 -8.44 3.60 -7.58
CA GLN A 119 -7.29 3.80 -8.47
C GLN A 119 -7.69 4.57 -9.73
N LEU A 120 -8.82 4.23 -10.35
CA LEU A 120 -9.36 5.00 -11.47
C LEU A 120 -9.63 6.47 -11.11
N ALA A 121 -10.16 6.74 -9.92
CA ALA A 121 -10.43 8.11 -9.49
C ALA A 121 -9.14 8.93 -9.29
N ILE A 122 -8.04 8.29 -8.85
CA ILE A 122 -6.71 8.91 -8.76
C ILE A 122 -6.20 9.23 -10.17
N GLU A 123 -6.18 8.26 -11.09
CA GLU A 123 -5.70 8.49 -12.47
C GLU A 123 -6.51 9.53 -13.23
N VAL A 124 -7.84 9.54 -13.05
CA VAL A 124 -8.70 10.58 -13.65
C VAL A 124 -8.34 11.94 -13.12
N LYS A 125 -7.90 12.04 -11.87
CA LYS A 125 -7.48 13.30 -11.27
C LYS A 125 -6.11 13.74 -11.78
N ASP A 126 -5.17 12.82 -11.87
CA ASP A 126 -3.82 13.08 -12.39
C ASP A 126 -3.86 13.50 -13.86
N ALA A 127 -4.84 13.01 -14.63
CA ALA A 127 -5.09 13.48 -16.00
C ALA A 127 -5.26 15.00 -16.17
N TYR A 128 -5.63 15.73 -15.11
CA TYR A 128 -5.80 17.18 -15.11
C TYR A 128 -4.67 17.92 -14.38
N ALA A 129 -3.66 17.21 -13.87
CA ALA A 129 -2.52 17.83 -13.21
C ALA A 129 -1.50 18.34 -14.24
N PRO A 130 -0.68 19.36 -13.93
CA PRO A 130 0.28 19.89 -14.90
C PRO A 130 1.56 19.06 -15.05
N TYR A 131 1.89 18.22 -14.06
CA TYR A 131 3.11 17.40 -14.02
C TYR A 131 2.87 15.89 -14.16
N TRP A 132 1.65 15.43 -13.85
CA TRP A 132 1.22 14.04 -13.97
C TRP A 132 0.14 13.95 -15.03
N GLY A 133 -0.06 12.77 -15.60
CA GLY A 133 -1.15 12.48 -16.53
C GLY A 133 -1.88 11.20 -16.17
N PHE A 134 -2.95 10.87 -16.89
CA PHE A 134 -3.64 9.59 -16.70
C PHE A 134 -2.72 8.43 -17.08
N SER A 135 -2.31 7.60 -16.12
CA SER A 135 -1.51 6.41 -16.40
C SER A 135 -2.38 5.16 -16.48
N LYS A 136 -2.40 4.56 -17.68
CA LYS A 136 -3.07 3.27 -17.88
C LYS A 136 -2.35 2.15 -17.12
N TRP A 137 -1.05 2.31 -16.87
CA TRP A 137 -0.25 1.33 -16.15
C TRP A 137 -0.52 1.38 -14.66
N ASP A 138 -0.65 2.56 -14.07
CA ASP A 138 -1.05 2.72 -12.67
C ASP A 138 -2.44 2.20 -12.40
N LEU A 139 -3.40 2.52 -13.28
CA LEU A 139 -4.73 1.92 -13.18
C LEU A 139 -4.67 0.39 -13.26
N ALA A 140 -3.87 -0.15 -14.20
CA ALA A 140 -3.77 -1.59 -14.38
C ALA A 140 -3.15 -2.28 -13.16
N THR A 141 -2.00 -1.80 -12.67
CA THR A 141 -1.31 -2.39 -11.51
C THR A 141 -2.11 -2.21 -10.23
N GLY A 142 -2.72 -1.04 -10.04
CA GLY A 142 -3.64 -0.79 -8.94
C GLY A 142 -4.86 -1.72 -8.96
N SER A 143 -5.45 -1.95 -10.13
CA SER A 143 -6.53 -2.94 -10.29
C SER A 143 -6.07 -4.38 -10.04
N LEU A 144 -4.87 -4.76 -10.46
CA LEU A 144 -4.29 -6.07 -10.15
C LEU A 144 -4.13 -6.26 -8.64
N GLY A 145 -3.64 -5.24 -7.94
CA GLY A 145 -3.57 -5.23 -6.48
C GLY A 145 -4.93 -5.38 -5.83
N ALA A 146 -5.93 -4.63 -6.30
CA ALA A 146 -7.30 -4.70 -5.78
C ALA A 146 -7.96 -6.08 -5.98
N LEU A 147 -7.62 -6.77 -7.08
CA LEU A 147 -8.09 -8.13 -7.37
C LEU A 147 -7.35 -9.19 -6.56
N TRP A 148 -6.15 -8.92 -6.05
CA TRP A 148 -5.31 -9.92 -5.42
C TRP A 148 -6.00 -10.72 -4.28
N PRO A 149 -6.68 -10.09 -3.30
CA PRO A 149 -7.40 -10.85 -2.25
C PRO A 149 -8.50 -11.76 -2.80
N LEU A 150 -9.14 -11.37 -3.91
CA LEU A 150 -10.15 -12.18 -4.58
C LEU A 150 -9.51 -13.37 -5.28
N VAL A 151 -8.36 -13.20 -5.94
CA VAL A 151 -7.65 -14.31 -6.60
C VAL A 151 -7.12 -15.29 -5.56
N GLN A 152 -6.55 -14.81 -4.44
CA GLN A 152 -6.15 -15.65 -3.30
C GLN A 152 -7.31 -16.46 -2.70
N HIS A 153 -8.56 -16.00 -2.83
CA HIS A 153 -9.71 -16.78 -2.37
C HIS A 153 -9.94 -18.05 -3.20
N TYR A 154 -9.57 -18.04 -4.49
CA TYR A 154 -9.77 -19.15 -5.42
C TYR A 154 -8.56 -20.06 -5.58
N ASN A 155 -7.38 -19.65 -5.11
CA ASN A 155 -6.16 -20.43 -5.20
C ASN A 155 -5.43 -20.43 -3.85
N ASP A 156 -5.28 -21.62 -3.26
CA ASP A 156 -4.63 -21.80 -1.96
C ASP A 156 -3.13 -21.49 -2.00
N ASP A 157 -2.44 -21.74 -3.11
CA ASP A 157 -1.01 -21.42 -3.26
C ASP A 157 -0.76 -19.92 -3.26
N LEU A 158 -1.69 -19.12 -3.77
CA LEU A 158 -1.55 -17.67 -3.74
C LEU A 158 -1.73 -17.09 -2.34
N LYS A 159 -2.35 -17.82 -1.40
CA LYS A 159 -2.43 -17.39 0.01
C LYS A 159 -1.07 -17.44 0.71
N ALA A 160 -0.13 -18.22 0.17
CA ALA A 160 1.25 -18.30 0.61
C ALA A 160 2.12 -17.16 0.05
N ILE A 161 1.56 -16.25 -0.77
CA ILE A 161 2.24 -15.09 -1.32
C ILE A 161 1.62 -13.82 -0.73
N ASN A 162 2.41 -13.01 -0.05
CA ASN A 162 1.98 -11.75 0.55
C ASN A 162 2.76 -10.57 -0.03
N PHE A 163 2.19 -9.37 0.13
CA PHE A 163 2.85 -8.13 -0.25
C PHE A 163 3.03 -7.24 0.96
N LYS A 164 4.22 -6.67 1.08
CA LYS A 164 4.59 -5.82 2.21
C LYS A 164 5.32 -4.58 1.74
N PHE A 165 5.43 -3.62 2.64
CA PHE A 165 6.04 -2.33 2.41
C PHE A 165 6.95 -1.94 3.56
N SER A 166 8.07 -1.33 3.23
CA SER A 166 8.97 -0.65 4.14
C SER A 166 9.11 0.80 3.72
N TYR A 167 9.17 1.69 4.70
CA TYR A 167 9.58 3.07 4.51
C TYR A 167 10.60 3.45 5.57
N TYR A 168 11.77 3.87 5.13
CA TYR A 168 12.80 4.41 5.99
C TYR A 168 13.53 5.53 5.28
N LYS A 169 13.45 6.72 5.87
CA LYS A 169 14.08 7.92 5.34
C LYS A 169 15.59 7.89 5.56
N HIS A 170 16.30 7.25 4.65
CA HIS A 170 17.77 7.16 4.65
C HIS A 170 18.42 8.22 3.77
N SER A 171 17.67 8.78 2.80
CA SER A 171 18.11 9.88 1.95
C SER A 171 17.11 11.03 1.98
N ASP A 172 17.60 12.27 1.82
CA ASP A 172 16.76 13.47 1.68
C ASP A 172 16.56 13.89 0.21
N ILE A 173 17.02 13.06 -0.75
CA ILE A 173 17.08 13.41 -2.18
C ILE A 173 15.74 13.92 -2.74
N TYR A 174 14.61 13.30 -2.38
CA TYR A 174 13.29 13.73 -2.85
C TYR A 174 12.99 15.20 -2.49
N GLY A 175 13.27 15.57 -1.24
CA GLY A 175 13.08 16.92 -0.73
C GLY A 175 14.12 17.90 -1.26
N ASP A 176 15.35 17.45 -1.49
CA ASP A 176 16.43 18.27 -2.04
C ASP A 176 16.13 18.69 -3.48
N LEU A 177 15.64 17.77 -4.31
CA LEU A 177 15.24 18.04 -5.69
C LEU A 177 14.03 18.96 -5.77
N ASP A 178 13.07 18.86 -4.85
CA ASP A 178 11.94 19.79 -4.82
C ASP A 178 12.34 21.19 -4.33
N ARG A 179 13.26 21.30 -3.37
CA ARG A 179 13.80 22.61 -2.98
C ARG A 179 14.53 23.29 -4.14
N GLN A 180 15.25 22.53 -4.97
CA GLN A 180 15.87 23.06 -6.19
C GLN A 180 14.84 23.57 -7.20
N ARG A 181 13.63 22.97 -7.24
CA ARG A 181 12.49 23.45 -8.03
C ARG A 181 11.74 24.63 -7.38
N GLY A 182 12.19 25.12 -6.22
CA GLY A 182 11.50 26.17 -5.47
C GLY A 182 10.20 25.70 -4.80
N LYS A 183 10.03 24.38 -4.60
CA LYS A 183 8.88 23.79 -3.89
C LYS A 183 9.28 23.46 -2.45
N GLU A 184 8.39 23.73 -1.50
CA GLU A 184 8.52 23.21 -0.14
C GLU A 184 7.83 21.84 -0.05
N THR A 185 8.58 20.81 0.34
CA THR A 185 8.03 19.48 0.61
C THR A 185 7.54 19.40 2.05
N ASP A 186 6.32 18.90 2.26
CA ASP A 186 5.90 18.50 3.60
C ASP A 186 6.80 17.36 4.06
N ARG A 187 7.32 17.44 5.30
CA ARG A 187 8.09 16.37 5.96
C ARG A 187 7.34 15.03 6.03
N TYR A 188 6.03 15.04 5.78
CA TYR A 188 5.16 13.88 5.78
C TYR A 188 4.79 13.37 4.38
N ALA A 189 5.39 13.90 3.31
CA ALA A 189 5.13 13.49 1.93
C ALA A 189 5.86 12.17 1.57
N TRP A 190 5.70 11.13 2.41
CA TRP A 190 6.36 9.84 2.24
C TRP A 190 5.89 9.10 0.98
N GLN A 191 4.67 9.38 0.50
CA GLN A 191 4.07 8.71 -0.66
C GLN A 191 4.80 9.00 -1.97
N ASP A 192 5.39 10.19 -2.11
CA ASP A 192 6.15 10.61 -3.29
C ASP A 192 7.67 10.41 -3.11
N ASP A 193 8.10 10.05 -1.90
CA ASP A 193 9.51 9.85 -1.52
C ASP A 193 9.98 8.42 -1.88
N TYR A 194 9.90 8.09 -3.17
CA TYR A 194 10.16 6.75 -3.71
C TYR A 194 11.55 6.18 -3.39
N PRO A 195 12.65 6.96 -3.35
CA PRO A 195 13.95 6.42 -2.96
C PRO A 195 13.94 5.79 -1.56
N ASN A 196 13.06 6.26 -0.67
CA ASN A 196 12.95 5.76 0.70
C ASN A 196 11.90 4.64 0.87
N GLN A 197 11.35 4.12 -0.23
CA GLN A 197 10.32 3.09 -0.26
C GLN A 197 10.88 1.76 -0.76
N THR A 198 10.55 0.67 -0.06
CA THR A 198 10.81 -0.69 -0.55
C THR A 198 9.54 -1.53 -0.50
N TYR A 199 9.24 -2.18 -1.62
CA TYR A 199 8.08 -3.05 -1.79
C TYR A 199 8.52 -4.51 -1.84
N TRP A 200 7.81 -5.38 -1.14
CA TRP A 200 8.22 -6.77 -0.94
C TRP A 200 7.13 -7.73 -1.39
N VAL A 201 7.54 -8.79 -2.08
CA VAL A 201 6.74 -9.99 -2.29
C VAL A 201 7.31 -11.08 -1.41
N THR A 202 6.50 -11.64 -0.51
CA THR A 202 6.95 -12.62 0.49
C THR A 202 6.29 -13.97 0.26
N PHE A 203 7.07 -15.04 0.44
CA PHE A 203 6.71 -16.42 0.13
C PHE A 203 6.78 -17.28 1.38
N ASP A 204 5.68 -17.96 1.69
CA ASP A 204 5.62 -18.93 2.76
C ASP A 204 6.45 -20.17 2.42
N VAL A 205 7.63 -20.26 3.03
CA VAL A 205 8.59 -21.34 2.77
C VAL A 205 7.99 -22.69 3.12
N ASN A 206 7.24 -22.78 4.23
CA ASN A 206 6.68 -24.06 4.66
C ASN A 206 5.52 -24.52 3.78
N HIS A 207 4.77 -23.59 3.17
CA HIS A 207 3.75 -23.94 2.18
C HIS A 207 4.36 -24.59 0.94
N PHE A 208 5.45 -24.02 0.40
CA PHE A 208 6.05 -24.51 -0.87
C PHE A 208 7.07 -25.65 -0.69
N MET A 209 7.85 -25.65 0.38
CA MET A 209 8.97 -26.58 0.55
C MET A 209 8.68 -27.73 1.52
N GLN A 210 7.55 -27.70 2.25
CA GLN A 210 7.10 -28.75 3.19
C GLN A 210 8.21 -29.27 4.12
N THR A 211 9.05 -28.37 4.64
CA THR A 211 10.20 -28.72 5.47
C THR A 211 9.82 -28.79 6.96
N CYS A 212 10.39 -29.75 7.70
CA CYS A 212 10.08 -29.95 9.12
C CYS A 212 10.89 -29.06 10.07
N CYS A 213 11.97 -28.45 9.59
CA CYS A 213 12.94 -27.73 10.44
C CYS A 213 12.93 -26.21 10.23
N TRP A 214 12.04 -25.68 9.38
CA TRP A 214 11.94 -24.25 9.13
C TRP A 214 10.83 -23.63 9.99
N PRO A 215 11.09 -22.53 10.72
CA PRO A 215 10.06 -21.87 11.52
C PRO A 215 8.86 -21.46 10.67
N ASP A 216 7.64 -21.76 11.13
CA ASP A 216 6.39 -21.45 10.42
C ASP A 216 6.18 -19.97 10.12
N TRP A 217 6.73 -19.10 10.97
CA TRP A 217 6.66 -17.66 10.84
C TRP A 217 7.79 -17.04 10.01
N LEU A 218 8.81 -17.78 9.61
CA LEU A 218 9.94 -17.24 8.85
C LEU A 218 9.73 -17.51 7.36
N ASN A 219 9.84 -16.45 6.54
CA ASN A 219 9.59 -16.50 5.11
C ASN A 219 10.79 -15.94 4.33
N LEU A 220 10.73 -16.07 3.00
CA LEU A 220 11.64 -15.38 2.08
C LEU A 220 10.90 -14.25 1.37
N ALA A 221 11.59 -13.15 1.09
CA ALA A 221 11.04 -12.02 0.37
C ALA A 221 11.93 -11.58 -0.79
N ILE A 222 11.30 -11.13 -1.87
CA ILE A 222 11.95 -10.41 -2.97
C ILE A 222 11.49 -8.96 -2.87
N GLY A 223 12.46 -8.05 -2.76
CA GLY A 223 12.20 -6.62 -2.60
C GLY A 223 12.57 -5.82 -3.83
N PHE A 224 11.88 -4.70 -4.01
CA PHE A 224 12.08 -3.73 -5.09
C PHE A 224 12.11 -2.33 -4.48
N GLY A 225 13.17 -1.59 -4.77
CA GLY A 225 13.36 -0.20 -4.32
C GLY A 225 14.03 0.65 -5.39
N LEU A 226 14.38 1.87 -5.02
CA LEU A 226 15.04 2.84 -5.90
C LEU A 226 16.18 3.50 -5.11
N ASP A 227 17.37 3.54 -5.69
CA ASP A 227 18.48 4.23 -5.04
C ASP A 227 18.30 5.76 -5.04
N ASP A 228 19.15 6.47 -4.31
CA ASP A 228 19.07 7.90 -4.14
C ASP A 228 19.85 8.72 -5.19
N ASN A 229 20.26 8.10 -6.30
CA ASN A 229 21.00 8.76 -7.39
C ASN A 229 20.09 9.55 -8.35
N GLN A 230 18.99 10.09 -7.85
CA GLN A 230 18.06 10.90 -8.63
C GLN A 230 18.60 12.33 -8.81
N TYR A 231 18.27 12.95 -9.94
CA TYR A 231 18.66 14.32 -10.27
C TYR A 231 17.57 15.03 -11.08
N LEU A 232 17.71 16.35 -11.28
CA LEU A 232 16.84 17.12 -12.18
C LEU A 232 17.45 17.15 -13.58
N ASN A 233 16.68 16.81 -14.60
CA ASN A 233 17.08 17.00 -15.99
C ASN A 233 16.92 18.46 -16.46
N ASP A 234 17.26 18.75 -17.72
CA ASP A 234 17.19 20.08 -18.33
C ASP A 234 15.78 20.71 -18.30
N ASN A 235 14.73 19.89 -18.19
CA ASN A 235 13.34 20.33 -18.07
C ASN A 235 12.87 20.48 -16.62
N ASN A 236 13.80 20.46 -15.65
CA ASN A 236 13.52 20.40 -14.23
C ASN A 236 12.66 19.19 -13.83
N THR A 237 12.72 18.05 -14.53
CA THR A 237 12.02 16.80 -14.17
C THR A 237 12.93 15.90 -13.34
N LYS A 238 12.41 15.35 -12.22
CA LYS A 238 13.13 14.34 -11.42
C LYS A 238 13.34 13.11 -12.30
N THR A 239 14.57 12.64 -12.40
CA THR A 239 14.95 11.47 -13.19
C THR A 239 16.19 10.80 -12.60
N GLY A 240 16.65 9.72 -13.21
CA GLY A 240 17.75 8.92 -12.69
C GLY A 240 17.31 7.98 -11.57
N GLY A 241 18.29 7.57 -10.76
CA GLY A 241 18.14 6.46 -9.84
C GLY A 241 18.22 5.09 -10.54
N ASN A 242 18.66 4.07 -9.80
CA ASN A 242 18.71 2.69 -10.28
C ASN A 242 17.72 1.81 -9.51
N ASN A 243 17.05 0.90 -10.23
CA ASN A 243 16.20 -0.10 -9.59
C ASN A 243 17.05 -1.00 -8.69
N GLU A 244 16.61 -1.09 -7.43
CA GLU A 244 17.21 -1.95 -6.44
C GLU A 244 16.41 -3.25 -6.33
N PHE A 245 17.13 -4.36 -6.32
CA PHE A 245 16.55 -5.70 -6.18
C PHE A 245 17.12 -6.37 -4.96
N TYR A 246 16.23 -6.91 -4.13
CA TYR A 246 16.58 -7.46 -2.83
C TYR A 246 16.11 -8.90 -2.67
N ILE A 247 16.87 -9.69 -1.90
CA ILE A 247 16.40 -10.93 -1.30
C ILE A 247 16.53 -10.76 0.22
N ALA A 248 15.45 -11.00 0.95
CA ALA A 248 15.41 -10.83 2.40
C ALA A 248 14.74 -12.00 3.10
N LEU A 249 14.99 -12.11 4.41
CA LEU A 249 14.12 -12.86 5.31
C LEU A 249 12.88 -12.02 5.65
N ASP A 250 11.73 -12.67 5.83
CA ASP A 250 10.47 -12.03 6.22
C ASP A 250 9.84 -12.70 7.44
N TYR A 251 9.07 -11.94 8.21
CA TYR A 251 8.31 -12.44 9.35
C TYR A 251 6.81 -12.46 9.05
N ASP A 252 6.19 -13.64 9.00
CA ASP A 252 4.73 -13.80 8.97
C ASP A 252 4.16 -13.45 10.35
N ILE A 253 3.67 -12.22 10.48
CA ILE A 253 3.18 -11.69 11.76
C ILE A 253 1.97 -12.48 12.29
N PRO A 254 0.97 -12.85 11.45
CA PRO A 254 -0.12 -13.71 11.87
C PRO A 254 0.31 -15.04 12.51
N LYS A 255 1.36 -15.69 11.98
CA LYS A 255 1.93 -16.94 12.52
C LYS A 255 2.86 -16.71 13.71
N MET A 256 3.72 -15.69 13.65
CA MET A 256 4.63 -15.33 14.74
C MET A 256 3.84 -14.98 16.02
N LEU A 257 2.77 -14.21 15.87
CA LEU A 257 1.87 -13.81 16.96
C LEU A 257 0.62 -14.70 17.03
N LYS A 258 0.77 -16.01 16.84
CA LYS A 258 -0.35 -16.97 16.87
C LYS A 258 -1.16 -16.98 18.16
N ASN A 259 -0.58 -16.53 19.28
CA ASN A 259 -1.28 -16.45 20.58
C ASN A 259 -2.26 -15.27 20.66
N TRP A 260 -2.19 -14.29 19.75
CA TRP A 260 -3.08 -13.13 19.73
C TRP A 260 -4.40 -13.46 19.01
N ASN A 261 -5.25 -14.22 19.69
CA ASN A 261 -6.47 -14.81 19.11
C ASN A 261 -7.77 -14.02 19.37
N SER A 262 -7.70 -12.90 20.08
CA SER A 262 -8.86 -12.02 20.23
C SER A 262 -9.27 -11.42 18.86
N PRO A 263 -10.55 -11.02 18.67
CA PRO A 263 -10.98 -10.39 17.42
C PRO A 263 -10.15 -9.15 17.05
N VAL A 264 -9.70 -8.38 18.05
CA VAL A 264 -8.81 -7.23 17.87
C VAL A 264 -7.40 -7.71 17.50
N GLY A 265 -6.85 -8.71 18.21
CA GLY A 265 -5.52 -9.27 17.93
C GLY A 265 -5.38 -9.80 16.51
N LYS A 266 -6.42 -10.49 16.01
CA LYS A 266 -6.48 -10.97 14.61
C LYS A 266 -6.45 -9.84 13.58
N LYS A 267 -7.14 -8.73 13.85
CA LYS A 267 -7.10 -7.55 12.97
C LYS A 267 -5.75 -6.84 13.02
N VAL A 268 -5.20 -6.66 14.23
CA VAL A 268 -3.92 -5.99 14.43
C VAL A 268 -2.80 -6.74 13.70
N LYS A 269 -2.69 -8.06 13.91
CA LYS A 269 -1.66 -8.86 13.25
C LYS A 269 -1.81 -8.91 11.72
N HIS A 270 -3.05 -8.85 11.22
CA HIS A 270 -3.34 -8.76 9.79
C HIS A 270 -2.80 -7.46 9.18
N TRP A 271 -3.14 -6.30 9.76
CA TRP A 271 -2.70 -5.01 9.23
C TRP A 271 -1.20 -4.77 9.40
N ILE A 272 -0.62 -5.22 10.51
CA ILE A 272 0.83 -5.15 10.72
C ILE A 272 1.58 -6.03 9.72
N ASN A 273 0.97 -7.10 9.19
CA ASN A 273 1.61 -7.97 8.20
C ASN A 273 1.87 -7.29 6.86
N TYR A 274 1.26 -6.14 6.56
CA TYR A 274 1.61 -5.33 5.39
C TYR A 274 2.94 -4.58 5.55
N ILE A 275 3.53 -4.59 6.74
CA ILE A 275 4.82 -3.95 7.00
C ILE A 275 5.90 -5.03 6.97
N HIS A 276 6.92 -4.82 6.15
CA HIS A 276 8.12 -5.66 6.21
C HIS A 276 8.99 -5.13 7.34
N PHE A 277 9.25 -5.98 8.33
CA PHE A 277 10.07 -5.58 9.48
C PHE A 277 11.56 -5.70 9.15
N PRO A 278 12.41 -4.94 9.86
CA PRO A 278 13.84 -5.00 9.65
C PRO A 278 14.38 -6.44 9.70
N ALA A 279 15.07 -6.87 8.64
CA ALA A 279 15.55 -8.24 8.50
C ALA A 279 16.89 -8.31 7.75
N PRO A 280 17.63 -9.43 7.84
CA PRO A 280 18.80 -9.68 7.00
C PRO A 280 18.41 -9.70 5.52
N THR A 281 19.15 -8.92 4.73
CA THR A 281 18.83 -8.66 3.32
C THR A 281 20.10 -8.60 2.48
N ILE A 282 20.03 -9.13 1.27
CA ILE A 282 21.05 -8.97 0.24
C ILE A 282 20.45 -8.11 -0.87
N ARG A 283 21.07 -6.96 -1.15
CA ARG A 283 20.82 -6.22 -2.38
C ARG A 283 21.64 -6.84 -3.50
N ILE A 284 21.00 -7.21 -4.61
CA ILE A 284 21.61 -7.84 -5.78
C ILE A 284 22.03 -6.79 -6.80
N SER A 285 21.20 -5.77 -6.98
CA SER A 285 21.36 -4.68 -7.94
C SER A 285 21.03 -3.36 -7.26
N PRO A 286 21.70 -2.24 -7.61
CA PRO A 286 22.73 -2.12 -8.66
C PRO A 286 24.11 -2.69 -8.24
N LYS A 287 24.31 -2.93 -6.95
CA LYS A 287 25.54 -3.49 -6.39
C LYS A 287 25.21 -4.56 -5.35
N LEU A 288 25.96 -5.66 -5.41
CA LEU A 288 25.87 -6.73 -4.41
C LEU A 288 26.31 -6.20 -3.05
N GLU A 289 25.39 -6.21 -2.09
CA GLU A 289 25.63 -5.74 -0.73
C GLU A 289 24.80 -6.51 0.28
N PHE A 290 25.40 -6.83 1.43
CA PHE A 290 24.71 -7.53 2.52
C PHE A 290 24.43 -6.55 3.65
N TYR A 291 23.16 -6.53 4.06
CA TYR A 291 22.65 -5.78 5.19
C TYR A 291 22.28 -6.76 6.30
N PRO A 292 22.96 -6.74 7.45
CA PRO A 292 22.54 -7.53 8.61
C PRO A 292 21.11 -7.20 9.07
N LEU A 293 20.70 -5.95 8.87
CA LEU A 293 19.37 -5.44 9.17
C LEU A 293 19.03 -4.34 8.16
N PHE A 294 18.07 -4.60 7.27
CA PHE A 294 17.57 -3.66 6.27
C PHE A 294 16.09 -3.36 6.56
N ILE A 295 15.69 -2.10 6.39
CA ILE A 295 14.29 -1.67 6.46
C ILE A 295 13.83 -1.38 5.04
#